data_AF-A0A8H7RJP7-F1
#
_entry.id   AF-A0A8H7RJP7-F1
#
_cell.length_a   1.000
_cell.length_b   1.000
_cell.length_c   1.000
_cell.angle_alpha   90.00
_cell.angle_beta   90.00
_cell.angle_gamma   90.00
#
_symmetry.space_group_name_H-M   'P 1'
#
loop_
_entity.id
_entity.type
_entity.pdbx_description
1 polymer ?
#
loop_
_entity_poly.entity_id
_entity_poly.type
_entity_poly.pdbx_seq_one_letter_code
_entity_poly.pdbx_strand_id
1 'polypeptide(L)'
;MSNEQSVDEQQKRYSNEKPVTTKDIANLYSHLQTMIDNVPKSPRLEIEETTFPITPTCSSSLIPPNRKVTPKEPDCPCHHILVSKDSKYCGLCDDVIPVLSQLQHEVKSSRQEGKKYKESLELEKQNAKTFTVQLNTVENKIVNLNQKLNETNQKYSSLQEDLSVLKNKLVKEKEETERAKEEKRVLENELEDLSQKLFEEANHMVANEKKAKHELEIQYQHLQAELKQCQIQLEAEEEQLKELKNKLGDETTVKQVTTTGAQESLLDIDPMLLSEFKELVDCGPSRKLHTIPFMKNSLLEDIEPCLRFGPSSRLSTKKLCEAISLNACFIEECPQVCPQQPDPLKISALKTTLWERATAISGCQACGRNTETVLPYRFRISVMDDWACIDKFCRDRLVAVCEFYLFVRNTRQGYYHSRTLSDLYNESVQLRLSMFYTRMGTPSPPVTATATATAITATADATPISTEEEETLTDTETVLSSDSSISSNEDDAYFPRHPGNSVWVQHSFL
;
A
#
# COMPACT_ATOMS: atom_id res chain seq x y z
N MET A 1 -24.22 12.93 10.02
CA MET A 1 -24.95 13.64 8.96
C MET A 1 -24.54 15.11 8.90
N SER A 2 -23.25 15.40 8.69
CA SER A 2 -22.73 16.79 8.69
C SER A 2 -21.54 17.03 7.75
N ASN A 3 -21.00 15.99 7.11
CA ASN A 3 -19.91 16.11 6.13
C ASN A 3 -20.38 16.00 4.68
N GLU A 4 -21.56 15.42 4.41
CA GLU A 4 -22.03 15.13 3.05
C GLU A 4 -22.47 16.40 2.30
N GLN A 5 -23.00 17.42 3.00
CA GLN A 5 -23.43 18.69 2.38
C GLN A 5 -22.26 19.57 1.88
N SER A 6 -21.03 19.31 2.31
CA SER A 6 -19.85 20.11 1.94
C SER A 6 -19.35 19.82 0.51
N VAL A 7 -19.54 18.58 0.04
CA VAL A 7 -18.99 18.12 -1.25
C VAL A 7 -19.80 18.67 -2.43
N ASP A 8 -21.13 18.68 -2.32
CA ASP A 8 -22.03 19.15 -3.38
C ASP A 8 -21.85 20.65 -3.70
N GLU A 9 -21.59 21.50 -2.70
CA GLU A 9 -21.34 22.93 -2.96
C GLU A 9 -20.04 23.20 -3.73
N GLN A 10 -19.02 22.36 -3.57
CA GLN A 10 -17.79 22.47 -4.35
C GLN A 10 -17.99 21.96 -5.79
N GLN A 11 -18.67 20.82 -5.94
CA GLN A 11 -19.02 20.25 -7.24
C GLN A 11 -19.77 21.27 -8.12
N LYS A 12 -20.72 22.01 -7.53
CA LYS A 12 -21.58 22.98 -8.22
C LYS A 12 -20.86 24.25 -8.72
N ARG A 13 -19.69 24.61 -8.17
CA ARG A 13 -18.92 25.79 -8.62
C ARG A 13 -18.13 25.53 -9.90
N TYR A 14 -17.66 24.29 -10.11
CA TYR A 14 -16.86 23.94 -11.29
C TYR A 14 -17.67 23.80 -12.61
N SER A 15 -19.00 23.84 -12.56
CA SER A 15 -19.86 23.67 -13.74
C SER A 15 -20.24 24.97 -14.47
N ASN A 16 -19.69 26.14 -14.10
CA ASN A 16 -20.16 27.44 -14.60
C ASN A 16 -19.05 28.34 -15.21
N GLU A 17 -17.84 27.80 -15.42
CA GLU A 17 -16.83 28.49 -16.23
C GLU A 17 -17.13 28.27 -17.71
N LYS A 18 -17.50 29.35 -18.41
CA LYS A 18 -17.70 29.31 -19.87
C LYS A 18 -16.35 29.09 -20.55
N PRO A 19 -16.24 28.20 -21.55
CA PRO A 19 -15.00 27.99 -22.29
C PRO A 19 -14.58 29.28 -22.97
N VAL A 20 -13.33 29.70 -22.75
CA VAL A 20 -12.74 30.92 -23.33
C VAL A 20 -12.81 30.82 -24.85
N THR A 21 -13.50 31.76 -25.50
CA THR A 21 -13.68 31.71 -26.95
C THR A 21 -12.48 32.32 -27.69
N THR A 22 -12.28 31.93 -28.95
CA THR A 22 -11.29 32.56 -29.83
C THR A 22 -11.52 34.08 -30.00
N LYS A 23 -12.75 34.56 -29.78
CA LYS A 23 -13.07 36.00 -29.77
C LYS A 23 -12.54 36.70 -28.51
N ASP A 24 -12.58 36.05 -27.36
CA ASP A 24 -12.04 36.59 -26.10
C ASP A 24 -10.51 36.66 -26.16
N ILE A 25 -9.88 35.63 -26.75
CA ILE A 25 -8.44 35.60 -27.04
C ILE A 25 -8.06 36.74 -28.01
N ALA A 26 -8.82 36.92 -29.11
CA ALA A 26 -8.58 38.02 -30.06
C ALA A 26 -8.77 39.41 -29.43
N ASN A 27 -9.75 39.58 -28.54
CA ASN A 27 -9.93 40.80 -27.77
C ASN A 27 -8.74 41.05 -26.83
N LEU A 28 -8.21 40.02 -26.16
CA LEU A 28 -7.05 40.14 -25.27
C LEU A 28 -5.79 40.56 -26.03
N TYR A 29 -5.51 39.95 -27.18
CA TYR A 29 -4.39 40.38 -28.04
C TYR A 29 -4.56 41.79 -28.57
N SER A 30 -5.78 42.17 -28.99
CA SER A 30 -6.08 43.54 -29.42
C SER A 30 -5.87 44.56 -28.30
N HIS A 31 -6.28 44.21 -27.08
CA HIS A 31 -6.12 45.07 -25.90
C HIS A 31 -4.63 45.22 -25.50
N LEU A 32 -3.87 44.12 -25.49
CA LEU A 32 -2.42 44.13 -25.28
C LEU A 32 -1.71 44.98 -26.34
N GLN A 33 -2.09 44.85 -27.62
CA GLN A 33 -1.55 45.69 -28.69
C GLN A 33 -1.83 47.18 -28.42
N THR A 34 -3.07 47.55 -28.04
CA THR A 34 -3.35 48.94 -27.65
C THR A 34 -2.61 49.41 -26.39
N MET A 35 -2.21 48.53 -25.46
CA MET A 35 -1.32 48.92 -24.36
C MET A 35 0.11 49.17 -24.84
N ILE A 36 0.63 48.33 -25.72
CA ILE A 36 1.97 48.46 -26.31
C ILE A 36 2.07 49.76 -27.13
N ASP A 37 1.06 50.06 -27.94
CA ASP A 37 1.04 51.26 -28.80
C ASP A 37 0.84 52.57 -28.01
N ASN A 38 0.34 52.50 -26.77
CA ASN A 38 0.19 53.65 -25.87
C ASN A 38 1.35 53.82 -24.87
N VAL A 39 2.43 53.03 -24.96
CA VAL A 39 3.64 53.28 -24.15
C VAL A 39 4.29 54.60 -24.59
N PRO A 40 4.51 55.58 -23.68
CA PRO A 40 5.20 56.81 -24.03
C PRO A 40 6.62 56.51 -24.54
N LYS A 41 6.91 56.89 -25.78
CA LYS A 41 8.24 56.74 -26.37
C LYS A 41 9.20 57.71 -25.69
N SER A 42 10.05 57.20 -24.80
CA SER A 42 11.17 57.96 -24.23
C SER A 42 12.03 58.59 -25.35
N PRO A 43 12.61 59.79 -25.13
CA PRO A 43 13.38 60.47 -26.16
C PRO A 43 14.50 59.61 -26.72
N ARG A 44 14.52 59.44 -28.04
CA ARG A 44 15.61 58.78 -28.76
C ARG A 44 16.83 59.68 -28.73
N LEU A 45 17.83 59.34 -27.94
CA LEU A 45 19.17 59.93 -28.07
C LEU A 45 19.80 59.38 -29.35
N GLU A 46 19.70 60.17 -30.42
CA GLU A 46 20.36 59.88 -31.68
C GLU A 46 21.84 60.25 -31.53
N ILE A 47 22.71 59.23 -31.65
CA ILE A 47 24.16 59.40 -31.65
C ILE A 47 24.56 59.76 -33.08
N GLU A 48 24.57 61.05 -33.39
CA GLU A 48 25.24 61.57 -34.59
C GLU A 48 26.68 61.98 -34.27
N GLU A 49 27.59 61.65 -35.18
CA GLU A 49 29.02 61.91 -35.04
C GLU A 49 29.37 63.37 -35.42
N THR A 50 29.23 64.32 -34.48
CA THR A 50 29.75 65.68 -34.69
C THR A 50 31.21 65.79 -34.24
N THR A 51 32.13 65.73 -35.20
CA THR A 51 33.57 65.98 -35.01
C THR A 51 33.84 67.34 -34.33
N PHE A 52 34.75 67.37 -33.37
CA PHE A 52 35.24 68.63 -32.79
C PHE A 52 35.98 69.48 -33.85
N PRO A 53 35.53 70.71 -34.17
CA PRO A 53 36.33 71.64 -34.96
C PRO A 53 37.46 72.23 -34.12
N ILE A 54 38.63 72.33 -34.74
CA ILE A 54 39.75 73.14 -34.25
C ILE A 54 39.37 74.64 -34.37
N THR A 55 40.14 75.51 -33.71
CA THR A 55 39.97 76.98 -33.63
C THR A 55 39.59 77.68 -34.94
N PRO A 56 38.99 78.89 -34.82
CA PRO A 56 39.53 79.99 -35.61
C PRO A 56 39.80 81.29 -34.82
N THR A 57 40.76 82.05 -35.35
CA THR A 57 41.20 83.38 -34.92
C THR A 57 40.31 84.49 -35.50
N CYS A 58 40.16 85.60 -34.77
CA CYS A 58 40.00 86.96 -35.31
C CYS A 58 40.67 87.93 -34.30
N SER A 59 41.85 88.51 -34.51
CA SER A 59 42.38 89.32 -35.64
C SER A 59 42.05 90.82 -35.53
N SER A 60 42.81 91.47 -34.64
CA SER A 60 43.34 92.85 -34.68
C SER A 60 42.75 93.93 -35.60
N SER A 61 42.54 95.11 -35.01
CA SER A 61 42.78 96.44 -35.64
C SER A 61 43.13 97.43 -34.51
N LEU A 62 44.38 97.86 -34.37
CA LEU A 62 45.08 98.96 -35.07
C LEU A 62 45.18 100.22 -34.18
N ILE A 63 46.40 100.75 -34.09
CA ILE A 63 46.88 101.92 -33.31
C ILE A 63 47.10 103.09 -34.31
N PRO A 64 47.69 104.29 -33.99
CA PRO A 64 48.08 104.98 -32.74
C PRO A 64 47.38 106.40 -32.69
N PRO A 65 47.86 107.52 -32.05
CA PRO A 65 49.10 107.72 -31.30
C PRO A 65 49.09 108.57 -30.00
N ASN A 66 50.18 108.38 -29.24
CA ASN A 66 50.96 109.39 -28.51
C ASN A 66 50.20 110.56 -27.85
N ARG A 67 50.03 110.47 -26.52
CA ARG A 67 49.93 111.67 -25.67
C ARG A 67 50.83 111.56 -24.45
N LYS A 68 51.99 112.22 -24.50
CA LYS A 68 52.70 112.64 -23.29
C LYS A 68 51.76 113.50 -22.45
N VAL A 69 51.49 113.12 -21.21
CA VAL A 69 50.80 113.97 -20.23
C VAL A 69 51.51 113.88 -18.88
N THR A 70 52.21 114.96 -18.55
CA THR A 70 52.51 115.39 -17.19
C THR A 70 52.22 116.89 -17.11
N PRO A 71 52.00 117.46 -15.92
CA PRO A 71 51.28 116.93 -14.76
C PRO A 71 49.98 117.72 -14.50
N LYS A 72 49.11 117.23 -13.61
CA LYS A 72 48.07 118.03 -12.95
C LYS A 72 47.85 117.59 -11.51
N GLU A 73 48.79 117.98 -10.66
CA GLU A 73 48.59 118.13 -9.22
C GLU A 73 47.46 119.14 -8.91
N PRO A 74 46.91 119.19 -7.67
CA PRO A 74 47.35 118.46 -6.48
C PRO A 74 46.80 117.04 -6.40
N ASP A 75 47.71 116.06 -6.55
CA ASP A 75 47.51 114.75 -5.96
C ASP A 75 47.48 114.88 -4.42
N CYS A 76 46.84 113.94 -3.72
CA CYS A 76 47.08 113.80 -2.29
C CYS A 76 48.59 113.49 -2.10
N PRO A 77 49.37 114.30 -1.34
CA PRO A 77 50.83 114.22 -1.36
C PRO A 77 51.43 112.89 -0.84
N CYS A 78 50.62 111.95 -0.35
CA CYS A 78 51.13 110.71 0.21
C CYS A 78 51.75 109.79 -0.83
N HIS A 79 51.02 109.42 -1.91
CA HIS A 79 51.40 108.41 -2.92
C HIS A 79 51.87 107.02 -2.38
N HIS A 80 52.03 106.86 -1.06
CA HIS A 80 52.36 105.66 -0.32
C HIS A 80 51.09 104.85 -0.07
N ILE A 81 50.58 104.31 -1.17
CA ILE A 81 49.29 103.62 -1.23
C ILE A 81 49.45 102.21 -0.64
N LEU A 82 48.83 102.02 0.54
CA LEU A 82 48.69 100.78 1.34
C LEU A 82 49.83 100.42 2.31
N VAL A 83 49.54 100.56 3.62
CA VAL A 83 50.26 99.86 4.72
C VAL A 83 49.91 98.37 4.77
N SER A 84 48.77 97.97 4.18
CA SER A 84 48.34 96.59 3.98
C SER A 84 47.24 96.52 2.91
N LYS A 85 47.08 95.35 2.27
CA LYS A 85 46.16 95.14 1.13
C LYS A 85 44.69 95.50 1.43
N ASP A 86 44.30 95.47 2.70
CA ASP A 86 42.95 95.80 3.18
C ASP A 86 42.83 97.22 3.79
N SER A 87 43.81 98.12 3.61
CA SER A 87 43.66 99.53 4.02
C SER A 87 42.82 100.33 3.03
N LYS A 88 41.88 101.12 3.56
CA LYS A 88 41.07 102.10 2.80
C LYS A 88 41.48 103.56 3.07
N TYR A 89 42.55 103.78 3.83
CA TYR A 89 42.99 105.09 4.31
C TYR A 89 44.37 105.45 3.71
N CYS A 90 44.63 106.74 3.43
CA CYS A 90 45.97 107.21 3.02
C CYS A 90 46.93 107.20 4.22
N GLY A 91 48.09 106.56 4.06
CA GLY A 91 49.04 106.32 5.16
C GLY A 91 49.77 107.54 5.75
N LEU A 92 49.43 108.77 5.35
CA LEU A 92 49.99 110.01 5.94
C LEU A 92 48.94 110.97 6.53
N CYS A 93 47.67 110.94 6.08
CA CYS A 93 46.60 111.81 6.59
C CYS A 93 45.41 111.05 7.20
N ASP A 94 45.37 109.72 7.07
CA ASP A 94 44.31 108.82 7.55
C ASP A 94 42.91 109.09 6.95
N ASP A 95 42.81 109.90 5.89
CA ASP A 95 41.57 110.09 5.12
C ASP A 95 41.18 108.82 4.34
N VAL A 96 39.87 108.54 4.27
CA VAL A 96 39.31 107.43 3.48
C VAL A 96 39.42 107.74 1.99
N ILE A 97 40.07 106.86 1.24
CA ILE A 97 40.11 106.89 -0.23
C ILE A 97 38.84 106.21 -0.76
N PRO A 98 37.87 106.93 -1.36
CA PRO A 98 36.54 106.36 -1.64
C PRO A 98 36.57 105.18 -2.60
N VAL A 99 37.40 105.24 -3.65
CA VAL A 99 37.57 104.18 -4.65
C VAL A 99 38.09 102.88 -4.01
N LEU A 100 39.06 102.97 -3.10
CA LEU A 100 39.56 101.79 -2.38
C LEU A 100 38.52 101.24 -1.40
N SER A 101 37.74 102.12 -0.73
CA SER A 101 36.64 101.68 0.13
C SER A 101 35.53 100.97 -0.66
N GLN A 102 35.24 101.41 -1.89
CA GLN A 102 34.28 100.76 -2.79
C GLN A 102 34.81 99.40 -3.27
N LEU A 103 36.04 99.34 -3.82
CA LEU A 103 36.65 98.09 -4.29
C LEU A 103 36.75 97.05 -3.16
N GLN A 104 37.05 97.47 -1.93
CA GLN A 104 37.01 96.57 -0.78
C GLN A 104 35.61 96.05 -0.45
N HIS A 105 34.56 96.87 -0.63
CA HIS A 105 33.18 96.42 -0.43
C HIS A 105 32.79 95.40 -1.51
N GLU A 106 33.13 95.66 -2.77
CA GLU A 106 32.91 94.75 -3.90
C GLU A 106 33.65 93.41 -3.72
N VAL A 107 34.93 93.45 -3.30
CA VAL A 107 35.71 92.24 -2.96
C VAL A 107 35.11 91.50 -1.75
N LYS A 108 34.58 92.20 -0.74
CA LYS A 108 33.92 91.57 0.42
C LYS A 108 32.59 90.91 0.02
N SER A 109 31.77 91.56 -0.82
CA SER A 109 30.53 90.97 -1.37
C SER A 109 30.85 89.75 -2.22
N SER A 110 31.75 89.88 -3.20
CA SER A 110 32.21 88.78 -4.07
C SER A 110 32.75 87.60 -3.27
N ARG A 111 33.47 87.85 -2.17
CA ARG A 111 33.97 86.81 -1.25
C ARG A 111 32.87 86.17 -0.41
N GLN A 112 31.81 86.89 -0.07
CA GLN A 112 30.64 86.35 0.64
C GLN A 112 29.73 85.55 -0.31
N GLU A 113 29.55 86.00 -1.55
CA GLU A 113 28.87 85.26 -2.62
C GLU A 113 29.64 83.99 -2.97
N GLY A 114 30.96 84.06 -3.15
CA GLY A 114 31.82 82.89 -3.35
C GLY A 114 31.77 81.87 -2.20
N LYS A 115 31.53 82.31 -0.95
CA LYS A 115 31.22 81.41 0.17
C LYS A 115 29.86 80.73 0.00
N LYS A 116 28.79 81.50 -0.24
CA LYS A 116 27.43 80.97 -0.48
C LYS A 116 27.40 79.94 -1.61
N TYR A 117 28.06 80.23 -2.74
CA TYR A 117 28.17 79.29 -3.86
C TYR A 117 28.95 78.03 -3.49
N LYS A 118 30.04 78.15 -2.71
CA LYS A 118 30.80 76.98 -2.24
C LYS A 118 30.00 76.11 -1.26
N GLU A 119 29.25 76.74 -0.35
CA GLU A 119 28.37 76.08 0.62
C GLU A 119 27.23 75.35 -0.10
N SER A 120 26.56 76.02 -1.06
CA SER A 120 25.52 75.42 -1.90
C SER A 120 26.05 74.28 -2.78
N LEU A 121 27.27 74.39 -3.32
CA LEU A 121 27.90 73.34 -4.12
C LEU A 121 28.26 72.10 -3.29
N GLU A 122 28.67 72.26 -2.03
CA GLU A 122 28.97 71.10 -1.17
C GLU A 122 27.69 70.43 -0.66
N LEU A 123 26.64 71.20 -0.36
CA LEU A 123 25.30 70.67 -0.12
C LEU A 123 24.78 69.85 -1.31
N GLU A 124 24.92 70.35 -2.54
CA GLU A 124 24.44 69.61 -3.71
C GLU A 124 25.28 68.35 -4.02
N LYS A 125 26.59 68.36 -3.74
CA LYS A 125 27.38 67.11 -3.73
C LYS A 125 26.91 66.13 -2.66
N GLN A 126 26.44 66.61 -1.50
CA GLN A 126 25.89 65.74 -0.46
C GLN A 126 24.54 65.15 -0.89
N ASN A 127 23.66 65.94 -1.50
CA ASN A 127 22.42 65.49 -2.12
C ASN A 127 22.69 64.40 -3.17
N ALA A 128 23.61 64.65 -4.12
CA ALA A 128 24.00 63.69 -5.15
C ALA A 128 24.50 62.36 -4.55
N LYS A 129 25.39 62.39 -3.54
CA LYS A 129 25.86 61.19 -2.83
C LYS A 129 24.69 60.42 -2.19
N THR A 130 23.75 61.12 -1.55
CA THR A 130 22.55 60.50 -0.96
C THR A 130 21.68 59.83 -2.03
N PHE A 131 21.47 60.48 -3.18
CA PHE A 131 20.72 59.88 -4.29
C PHE A 131 21.43 58.65 -4.89
N THR A 132 22.76 58.64 -5.04
CA THR A 132 23.51 57.44 -5.46
C THR A 132 23.27 56.27 -4.50
N VAL A 133 23.32 56.50 -3.18
CA VAL A 133 23.06 55.44 -2.19
C VAL A 133 21.61 54.94 -2.27
N GLN A 134 20.64 55.82 -2.52
CA GLN A 134 19.24 55.44 -2.70
C GLN A 134 19.01 54.63 -3.98
N LEU A 135 19.62 55.03 -5.11
CA LEU A 135 19.58 54.29 -6.37
C LEU A 135 20.15 52.89 -6.20
N ASN A 136 21.37 52.75 -5.67
CA ASN A 136 21.98 51.46 -5.38
C ASN A 136 21.10 50.59 -4.45
N THR A 137 20.38 51.21 -3.50
CA THR A 137 19.44 50.51 -2.61
C THR A 137 18.19 50.01 -3.34
N VAL A 138 17.71 50.73 -4.36
CA VAL A 138 16.58 50.32 -5.21
C VAL A 138 17.01 49.23 -6.19
N GLU A 139 18.17 49.36 -6.83
CA GLU A 139 18.75 48.34 -7.72
C GLU A 139 18.92 46.99 -7.01
N ASN A 140 19.51 46.99 -5.81
CA ASN A 140 19.64 45.78 -4.99
C ASN A 140 18.27 45.15 -4.64
N LYS A 141 17.22 45.95 -4.44
CA LYS A 141 15.85 45.43 -4.24
C LYS A 141 15.27 44.83 -5.53
N ILE A 142 15.50 45.46 -6.68
CA ILE A 142 15.06 44.93 -7.98
C ILE A 142 15.73 43.58 -8.27
N VAL A 143 17.05 43.47 -8.05
CA VAL A 143 17.79 42.20 -8.20
C VAL A 143 17.23 41.12 -7.25
N ASN A 144 17.00 41.45 -5.98
CA ASN A 144 16.46 40.51 -5.01
C ASN A 144 15.02 40.04 -5.33
N LEU A 145 14.19 40.93 -5.86
CA LEU A 145 12.83 40.61 -6.30
C LEU A 145 12.84 39.76 -7.58
N ASN A 146 13.70 40.08 -8.55
CA ASN A 146 13.86 39.29 -9.78
C ASN A 146 14.38 37.88 -9.49
N GLN A 147 15.32 37.73 -8.55
CA GLN A 147 15.79 36.42 -8.07
C GLN A 147 14.61 35.61 -7.48
N LYS A 148 13.85 36.20 -6.55
CA LYS A 148 12.69 35.54 -5.93
C LYS A 148 11.62 35.16 -6.96
N LEU A 149 11.34 36.03 -7.93
CA LEU A 149 10.40 35.77 -9.02
C LEU A 149 10.86 34.57 -9.87
N ASN A 150 12.16 34.49 -10.19
CA ASN A 150 12.73 33.34 -10.89
C ASN A 150 12.63 32.05 -10.06
N GLU A 151 12.96 32.11 -8.76
CA GLU A 151 12.83 30.96 -7.84
C GLU A 151 11.38 30.47 -7.71
N THR A 152 10.39 31.39 -7.71
CA THR A 152 8.96 31.01 -7.69
C THR A 152 8.48 30.47 -9.02
N ASN A 153 8.95 31.00 -10.15
CA ASN A 153 8.61 30.50 -11.48
C ASN A 153 9.18 29.09 -11.71
N GLN A 154 10.41 28.82 -11.25
CA GLN A 154 11.00 27.48 -11.28
C GLN A 154 10.18 26.48 -10.46
N LYS A 155 9.76 26.85 -9.24
CA LYS A 155 8.87 26.02 -8.40
C LYS A 155 7.50 25.82 -9.02
N TYR A 156 6.96 26.82 -9.72
CA TYR A 156 5.69 26.69 -10.44
C TYR A 156 5.81 25.71 -11.62
N SER A 157 6.90 25.75 -12.39
CA SER A 157 7.17 24.78 -13.47
C SER A 157 7.25 23.36 -12.93
N SER A 158 8.04 23.11 -11.87
CA SER A 158 8.16 21.78 -11.30
C SER A 158 6.83 21.25 -10.75
N LEU A 159 6.03 22.09 -10.08
CA LEU A 159 4.68 21.69 -9.64
C LEU A 159 3.73 21.42 -10.82
N GLN A 160 3.85 22.16 -11.92
CA GLN A 160 3.06 21.92 -13.14
C GLN A 160 3.46 20.59 -13.81
N GLU A 161 4.75 20.26 -13.83
CA GLU A 161 5.28 18.99 -14.30
C GLU A 161 4.81 17.82 -13.41
N ASP A 162 4.94 17.93 -12.08
CA ASP A 162 4.45 16.95 -11.10
C ASP A 162 2.93 16.71 -11.24
N LEU A 163 2.14 17.76 -11.39
CA LEU A 163 0.69 17.66 -11.64
C LEU A 163 0.38 16.93 -12.95
N SER A 164 1.18 17.13 -14.00
CA SER A 164 1.02 16.41 -15.27
C SER A 164 1.34 14.91 -15.12
N VAL A 165 2.40 14.57 -14.37
CA VAL A 165 2.79 13.18 -14.07
C VAL A 165 1.73 12.50 -13.20
N LEU A 166 1.22 13.18 -12.17
CA LEU A 166 0.19 12.65 -11.28
C LEU A 166 -1.15 12.45 -12.01
N LYS A 167 -1.54 13.39 -12.89
CA LYS A 167 -2.70 13.23 -13.77
C LYS A 167 -2.55 12.01 -14.68
N ASN A 168 -1.39 11.81 -15.29
CA ASN A 168 -1.13 10.66 -16.17
C ASN A 168 -1.13 9.32 -15.40
N LYS A 169 -0.63 9.29 -14.16
CA LYS A 169 -0.75 8.13 -13.26
C LYS A 169 -2.21 7.82 -12.92
N LEU A 170 -3.01 8.83 -12.57
CA LEU A 170 -4.42 8.68 -12.22
C LEU A 170 -5.29 8.22 -13.41
N VAL A 171 -4.90 8.55 -14.65
CA VAL A 171 -5.54 7.99 -15.85
C VAL A 171 -5.21 6.50 -16.01
N LYS A 172 -3.95 6.10 -15.85
CA LYS A 172 -3.53 4.68 -15.93
C LYS A 172 -4.17 3.81 -14.85
N GLU A 173 -4.18 4.27 -13.60
CA GLU A 173 -4.90 3.63 -12.47
C GLU A 173 -6.38 3.39 -12.80
N LYS A 174 -7.05 4.36 -13.45
CA LYS A 174 -8.43 4.18 -13.92
C LYS A 174 -8.54 3.15 -15.03
N GLU A 175 -7.69 3.19 -16.04
CA GLU A 175 -7.67 2.19 -17.11
C GLU A 175 -7.39 0.77 -16.58
N GLU A 176 -6.50 0.64 -15.58
CA GLU A 176 -6.16 -0.62 -14.92
C GLU A 176 -7.32 -1.13 -14.04
N THR A 177 -7.98 -0.26 -13.28
CA THR A 177 -9.14 -0.65 -12.47
C THR A 177 -10.39 -0.94 -13.29
N GLU A 178 -10.62 -0.29 -14.44
CA GLU A 178 -11.70 -0.69 -15.37
C GLU A 178 -11.40 -2.03 -16.06
N ARG A 179 -10.16 -2.32 -16.46
CA ARG A 179 -9.79 -3.67 -16.97
C ARG A 179 -10.04 -4.76 -15.93
N ALA A 180 -9.54 -4.56 -14.70
CA ALA A 180 -9.72 -5.53 -13.61
C ALA A 180 -11.21 -5.75 -13.24
N LYS A 181 -12.07 -4.73 -13.38
CA LYS A 181 -13.52 -4.87 -13.21
C LYS A 181 -14.16 -5.73 -14.30
N GLU A 182 -13.77 -5.55 -15.55
CA GLU A 182 -14.32 -6.34 -16.67
C GLU A 182 -13.83 -7.80 -16.62
N GLU A 183 -12.55 -8.02 -16.31
CA GLU A 183 -11.99 -9.36 -16.06
C GLU A 183 -12.71 -10.06 -14.89
N LYS A 184 -12.93 -9.34 -13.78
CA LYS A 184 -13.75 -9.84 -12.66
C LYS A 184 -15.18 -10.16 -13.09
N ARG A 185 -15.83 -9.28 -13.86
CA ARG A 185 -17.20 -9.48 -14.34
C ARG A 185 -17.31 -10.72 -15.23
N VAL A 186 -16.33 -11.00 -16.09
CA VAL A 186 -16.28 -12.21 -16.91
C VAL A 186 -16.19 -13.45 -16.02
N LEU A 187 -15.24 -13.48 -15.08
CA LEU A 187 -15.05 -14.60 -14.14
C LEU A 187 -16.28 -14.84 -13.24
N GLU A 188 -16.98 -13.79 -12.83
CA GLU A 188 -18.23 -13.94 -12.06
C GLU A 188 -19.33 -14.63 -12.89
N ASN A 189 -19.51 -14.26 -14.17
CA ASN A 189 -20.47 -14.98 -15.02
C ASN A 189 -20.02 -16.45 -15.21
N GLU A 190 -18.74 -16.71 -15.47
CA GLU A 190 -18.21 -18.08 -15.67
C GLU A 190 -18.40 -18.97 -14.42
N LEU A 191 -18.27 -18.40 -13.22
CA LEU A 191 -18.54 -19.08 -11.96
C LEU A 191 -20.04 -19.35 -11.74
N GLU A 192 -20.93 -18.42 -12.11
CA GLU A 192 -22.38 -18.64 -12.09
C GLU A 192 -22.78 -19.75 -13.09
N ASP A 193 -22.25 -19.69 -14.32
CA ASP A 193 -22.49 -20.66 -15.41
C ASP A 193 -21.98 -22.07 -15.06
N LEU A 194 -20.88 -22.18 -14.31
CA LEU A 194 -20.34 -23.45 -13.82
C LEU A 194 -21.10 -23.97 -12.61
N SER A 195 -21.48 -23.08 -11.68
CA SER A 195 -22.28 -23.41 -10.50
C SER A 195 -23.65 -23.95 -10.88
N GLN A 196 -24.33 -23.32 -11.86
CA GLN A 196 -25.61 -23.82 -12.38
C GLN A 196 -25.48 -25.25 -12.91
N LYS A 197 -24.51 -25.52 -13.80
CA LYS A 197 -24.28 -26.85 -14.38
C LYS A 197 -23.95 -27.90 -13.32
N LEU A 198 -23.17 -27.54 -12.30
CA LEU A 198 -22.85 -28.42 -11.18
C LEU A 198 -24.10 -28.78 -10.36
N PHE A 199 -24.99 -27.82 -10.11
CA PHE A 199 -26.27 -28.10 -9.44
C PHE A 199 -27.24 -28.89 -10.32
N GLU A 200 -27.30 -28.64 -11.63
CA GLU A 200 -28.12 -29.40 -12.57
C GLU A 200 -27.70 -30.88 -12.59
N GLU A 201 -26.39 -31.17 -12.73
CA GLU A 201 -25.88 -32.55 -12.72
C GLU A 201 -26.04 -33.22 -11.35
N ALA A 202 -25.76 -32.51 -10.24
CA ALA A 202 -25.97 -33.08 -8.90
C ALA A 202 -27.44 -33.42 -8.63
N ASN A 203 -28.38 -32.58 -9.06
CA ASN A 203 -29.81 -32.86 -8.96
C ASN A 203 -30.22 -34.02 -9.86
N HIS A 204 -29.66 -34.13 -11.06
CA HIS A 204 -29.90 -35.24 -11.99
C HIS A 204 -29.41 -36.58 -11.41
N MET A 205 -28.19 -36.63 -10.88
CA MET A 205 -27.60 -37.79 -10.20
C MET A 205 -28.47 -38.24 -9.01
N VAL A 206 -28.83 -37.31 -8.10
CA VAL A 206 -29.69 -37.62 -6.93
C VAL A 206 -31.09 -38.08 -7.35
N ALA A 207 -31.66 -37.49 -8.42
CA ALA A 207 -32.95 -37.90 -8.94
C ALA A 207 -32.92 -39.30 -9.57
N ASN A 208 -31.80 -39.72 -10.18
CA ASN A 208 -31.65 -41.05 -10.76
C ASN A 208 -31.37 -42.11 -9.70
N GLU A 209 -30.48 -41.84 -8.74
CA GLU A 209 -30.23 -42.73 -7.61
C GLU A 209 -31.52 -43.00 -6.81
N LYS A 210 -32.33 -41.95 -6.58
CA LYS A 210 -33.63 -42.08 -5.91
C LYS A 210 -34.64 -42.93 -6.70
N LYS A 211 -34.61 -42.90 -8.05
CA LYS A 211 -35.44 -43.79 -8.88
C LYS A 211 -34.94 -45.24 -8.79
N ALA A 212 -33.64 -45.46 -8.95
CA ALA A 212 -33.02 -46.79 -8.90
C ALA A 212 -33.28 -47.47 -7.55
N LYS A 213 -33.11 -46.74 -6.43
CA LYS A 213 -33.47 -47.26 -5.10
C LYS A 213 -34.97 -47.58 -4.97
N HIS A 214 -35.86 -46.75 -5.54
CA HIS A 214 -37.30 -47.03 -5.49
C HIS A 214 -37.71 -48.24 -6.33
N GLU A 215 -37.05 -48.46 -7.46
CA GLU A 215 -37.25 -49.64 -8.31
C GLU A 215 -36.73 -50.92 -7.63
N LEU A 216 -35.55 -50.86 -7.00
CA LEU A 216 -35.02 -51.94 -6.16
C LEU A 216 -35.92 -52.26 -4.96
N GLU A 217 -36.48 -51.25 -4.29
CA GLU A 217 -37.44 -51.41 -3.20
C GLU A 217 -38.70 -52.18 -3.65
N ILE A 218 -39.25 -51.84 -4.83
CA ILE A 218 -40.40 -52.55 -5.41
C ILE A 218 -40.04 -54.01 -5.74
N GLN A 219 -38.84 -54.26 -6.29
CA GLN A 219 -38.36 -55.62 -6.57
C GLN A 219 -38.15 -56.43 -5.29
N TYR A 220 -37.58 -55.83 -4.25
CA TYR A 220 -37.41 -56.45 -2.92
C TYR A 220 -38.77 -56.82 -2.31
N GLN A 221 -39.75 -55.91 -2.33
CA GLN A 221 -41.10 -56.19 -1.80
C GLN A 221 -41.80 -57.31 -2.58
N HIS A 222 -41.62 -57.37 -3.91
CA HIS A 222 -42.13 -58.46 -4.74
C HIS A 222 -41.48 -59.82 -4.39
N LEU A 223 -40.15 -59.86 -4.28
CA LEU A 223 -39.42 -61.08 -3.90
C LEU A 223 -39.75 -61.52 -2.47
N GLN A 224 -39.95 -60.59 -1.54
CA GLN A 224 -40.36 -60.90 -0.17
C GLN A 224 -41.78 -61.49 -0.12
N ALA A 225 -42.69 -61.06 -1.01
CA ALA A 225 -44.02 -61.65 -1.15
C ALA A 225 -43.96 -63.06 -1.75
N GLU A 226 -43.11 -63.29 -2.76
CA GLU A 226 -42.88 -64.63 -3.33
C GLU A 226 -42.25 -65.58 -2.30
N LEU A 227 -41.24 -65.13 -1.54
CA LEU A 227 -40.64 -65.93 -0.46
C LEU A 227 -41.66 -66.31 0.61
N LYS A 228 -42.54 -65.38 1.03
CA LYS A 228 -43.65 -65.70 1.95
C LYS A 228 -44.61 -66.72 1.36
N GLN A 229 -44.94 -66.63 0.07
CA GLN A 229 -45.80 -67.60 -0.60
C GLN A 229 -45.14 -68.99 -0.70
N CYS A 230 -43.84 -69.06 -0.96
CA CYS A 230 -43.07 -70.31 -0.97
C CYS A 230 -42.89 -70.89 0.45
N GLN A 231 -42.71 -70.06 1.48
CA GLN A 231 -42.67 -70.50 2.88
C GLN A 231 -43.99 -71.15 3.31
N ILE A 232 -45.13 -70.54 2.99
CA ILE A 232 -46.46 -71.11 3.28
C ILE A 232 -46.67 -72.45 2.56
N GLN A 233 -46.19 -72.58 1.32
CA GLN A 233 -46.23 -73.85 0.59
C GLN A 233 -45.32 -74.92 1.23
N LEU A 234 -44.10 -74.54 1.61
CA LEU A 234 -43.16 -75.44 2.28
C LEU A 234 -43.68 -75.89 3.65
N GLU A 235 -44.26 -74.99 4.45
CA GLU A 235 -44.85 -75.32 5.76
C GLU A 235 -46.03 -76.30 5.62
N ALA A 236 -46.87 -76.14 4.59
CA ALA A 236 -47.95 -77.07 4.29
C ALA A 236 -47.46 -78.45 3.78
N GLU A 237 -46.38 -78.49 3.00
CA GLU A 237 -45.73 -79.75 2.59
C GLU A 237 -44.98 -80.40 3.77
N GLU A 238 -44.36 -79.62 4.66
CA GLU A 238 -43.75 -80.11 5.90
C GLU A 238 -44.79 -80.65 6.87
N GLU A 239 -45.97 -80.03 7.00
CA GLU A 239 -47.06 -80.58 7.81
C GLU A 239 -47.59 -81.90 7.23
N GLN A 240 -47.77 -81.99 5.91
CA GLN A 240 -48.10 -83.26 5.23
C GLN A 240 -47.02 -84.33 5.43
N LEU A 241 -45.74 -84.00 5.27
CA LEU A 241 -44.62 -84.91 5.48
C LEU A 241 -44.45 -85.32 6.94
N LYS A 242 -44.78 -84.44 7.90
CA LYS A 242 -44.81 -84.72 9.33
C LYS A 242 -45.99 -85.62 9.71
N GLU A 243 -47.16 -85.43 9.10
CA GLU A 243 -48.30 -86.34 9.26
C GLU A 243 -47.98 -87.72 8.67
N LEU A 244 -47.34 -87.77 7.49
CA LEU A 244 -46.80 -88.99 6.88
C LEU A 244 -45.72 -89.65 7.75
N LYS A 245 -44.76 -88.91 8.30
CA LYS A 245 -43.71 -89.45 9.17
C LYS A 245 -44.30 -89.99 10.48
N ASN A 246 -45.26 -89.31 11.08
CA ASN A 246 -46.03 -89.82 12.23
C ASN A 246 -46.82 -91.11 11.90
N LYS A 247 -47.15 -91.34 10.62
CA LYS A 247 -47.74 -92.59 10.11
C LYS A 247 -46.70 -93.65 9.70
N LEU A 248 -45.38 -93.35 9.73
CA LEU A 248 -44.33 -94.19 9.14
C LEU A 248 -43.13 -94.54 10.04
N GLY A 249 -42.69 -93.69 10.99
CA GLY A 249 -41.64 -94.11 11.93
C GLY A 249 -40.79 -93.04 12.61
N ASP A 250 -40.01 -93.53 13.58
CA ASP A 250 -39.20 -92.79 14.56
C ASP A 250 -37.74 -92.52 14.07
N GLU A 251 -36.91 -91.99 14.97
CA GLU A 251 -35.44 -91.90 14.97
C GLU A 251 -34.72 -90.79 14.16
N THR A 252 -34.13 -89.87 14.96
CA THR A 252 -32.76 -89.31 14.98
C THR A 252 -32.15 -88.46 13.83
N THR A 253 -31.16 -87.65 14.24
CA THR A 253 -30.54 -86.51 13.53
C THR A 253 -29.04 -86.39 13.87
N VAL A 254 -28.20 -85.86 12.96
CA VAL A 254 -26.83 -85.38 13.27
C VAL A 254 -26.53 -84.08 12.47
N LYS A 255 -25.67 -83.19 13.00
CA LYS A 255 -25.28 -81.89 12.39
C LYS A 255 -23.78 -81.76 12.07
N GLN A 256 -23.51 -80.92 11.06
CA GLN A 256 -22.38 -79.98 10.82
C GLN A 256 -21.08 -80.02 11.65
N VAL A 257 -19.96 -79.70 10.99
CA VAL A 257 -18.76 -79.04 11.57
C VAL A 257 -18.23 -77.97 10.58
N THR A 258 -17.59 -76.92 11.08
CA THR A 258 -17.04 -75.75 10.36
C THR A 258 -15.56 -75.49 10.71
N THR A 259 -14.80 -74.81 9.85
CA THR A 259 -13.40 -74.40 10.12
C THR A 259 -13.10 -72.99 9.59
N THR A 260 -12.29 -72.21 10.30
CA THR A 260 -11.88 -70.83 9.99
C THR A 260 -10.39 -70.71 9.63
N GLY A 261 -9.99 -69.57 9.04
CA GLY A 261 -8.58 -69.22 8.73
C GLY A 261 -8.21 -67.82 9.24
N ALA A 262 -6.91 -67.50 9.25
CA ALA A 262 -6.33 -66.24 9.76
C ALA A 262 -5.51 -65.50 8.67
N GLN A 263 -5.13 -64.24 8.92
CA GLN A 263 -4.49 -63.37 7.91
C GLN A 263 -3.26 -62.59 8.46
N GLU A 264 -2.56 -61.88 7.56
CA GLU A 264 -1.16 -61.46 7.67
C GLU A 264 -0.87 -60.10 8.32
N SER A 265 0.43 -59.83 8.52
CA SER A 265 1.01 -58.72 9.27
C SER A 265 1.12 -57.39 8.50
N LEU A 266 0.83 -56.28 9.20
CA LEU A 266 1.17 -54.90 8.80
C LEU A 266 2.32 -54.36 9.67
N LEU A 267 2.87 -53.19 9.33
CA LEU A 267 3.91 -52.52 10.12
C LEU A 267 3.41 -52.18 11.53
N ASP A 268 4.17 -52.59 12.55
CA ASP A 268 3.80 -52.50 13.97
C ASP A 268 3.98 -51.05 14.49
N ILE A 269 2.87 -50.31 14.57
CA ILE A 269 2.83 -48.94 15.11
C ILE A 269 2.78 -49.03 16.65
N ASP A 270 3.64 -48.28 17.34
CA ASP A 270 3.63 -48.20 18.81
C ASP A 270 2.22 -47.92 19.36
N PRO A 271 1.59 -48.88 20.08
CA PRO A 271 0.24 -48.73 20.59
C PRO A 271 0.06 -47.56 21.57
N MET A 272 1.12 -47.12 22.25
CA MET A 272 1.07 -45.93 23.13
C MET A 272 0.94 -44.64 22.31
N LEU A 273 1.75 -44.48 21.27
CA LEU A 273 1.70 -43.30 20.40
C LEU A 273 0.41 -43.24 19.58
N LEU A 274 -0.08 -44.39 19.12
CA LEU A 274 -1.38 -44.48 18.44
C LEU A 274 -2.55 -44.16 19.39
N SER A 275 -2.43 -44.49 20.68
CA SER A 275 -3.41 -44.13 21.72
C SER A 275 -3.38 -42.62 22.05
N GLU A 276 -2.19 -42.01 22.18
CA GLU A 276 -2.07 -40.55 22.34
C GLU A 276 -2.66 -39.79 21.13
N PHE A 277 -2.44 -40.31 19.92
CA PHE A 277 -3.05 -39.74 18.71
C PHE A 277 -4.55 -39.96 18.65
N LYS A 278 -5.06 -41.12 19.11
CA LYS A 278 -6.51 -41.34 19.23
C LYS A 278 -7.17 -40.32 20.15
N GLU A 279 -6.55 -39.96 21.28
CA GLU A 279 -7.11 -38.90 22.13
C GLU A 279 -7.22 -37.56 21.37
N LEU A 280 -6.30 -37.23 20.45
CA LEU A 280 -6.42 -36.04 19.62
C LEU A 280 -7.65 -36.08 18.68
N VAL A 281 -7.91 -37.23 18.06
CA VAL A 281 -9.06 -37.42 17.13
C VAL A 281 -10.38 -37.35 17.90
N ASP A 282 -10.49 -38.11 19.00
CA ASP A 282 -11.68 -38.16 19.85
C ASP A 282 -11.94 -36.81 20.58
N CYS A 283 -10.91 -35.97 20.75
CA CYS A 283 -11.02 -34.64 21.33
C CYS A 283 -11.61 -33.60 20.35
N GLY A 284 -12.94 -33.61 20.22
CA GLY A 284 -13.72 -32.60 19.51
C GLY A 284 -13.36 -31.13 19.88
N PRO A 285 -13.79 -30.15 19.07
CA PRO A 285 -13.15 -28.83 18.96
C PRO A 285 -13.11 -27.98 20.23
N SER A 286 -13.96 -28.26 21.23
CA SER A 286 -14.08 -27.49 22.48
C SER A 286 -12.87 -27.59 23.42
N ARG A 287 -12.06 -28.66 23.36
CA ARG A 287 -10.84 -28.76 24.17
C ARG A 287 -9.73 -27.86 23.63
N LYS A 288 -8.97 -27.23 24.54
CA LYS A 288 -7.76 -26.43 24.23
C LYS A 288 -6.72 -27.33 23.56
N LEU A 289 -6.28 -26.98 22.35
CA LEU A 289 -5.46 -27.86 21.51
C LEU A 289 -4.16 -28.30 22.21
N HIS A 290 -3.43 -27.35 22.83
CA HIS A 290 -2.13 -27.61 23.46
C HIS A 290 -2.20 -28.21 24.87
N THR A 291 -3.37 -28.64 25.35
CA THR A 291 -3.48 -29.46 26.58
C THR A 291 -3.59 -30.96 26.29
N ILE A 292 -3.78 -31.37 25.03
CA ILE A 292 -3.80 -32.78 24.62
C ILE A 292 -2.35 -33.32 24.56
N PRO A 293 -2.03 -34.52 25.09
CA PRO A 293 -0.64 -35.03 25.18
C PRO A 293 0.12 -34.99 23.85
N PHE A 294 -0.43 -35.60 22.79
CA PHE A 294 0.17 -35.61 21.44
C PHE A 294 0.53 -34.20 20.94
N MET A 295 -0.36 -33.22 21.15
CA MET A 295 -0.16 -31.84 20.70
C MET A 295 0.82 -31.05 21.57
N LYS A 296 0.96 -31.41 22.85
CA LYS A 296 1.98 -30.86 23.74
C LYS A 296 3.36 -31.39 23.39
N ASN A 297 3.46 -32.69 23.07
CA ASN A 297 4.69 -33.35 22.65
C ASN A 297 5.16 -32.77 21.29
N SER A 298 4.27 -32.76 20.29
CA SER A 298 4.51 -32.15 18.97
C SER A 298 4.89 -30.65 19.04
N LEU A 299 4.32 -29.89 19.99
CA LEU A 299 4.68 -28.48 20.19
C LEU A 299 6.15 -28.31 20.59
N LEU A 300 6.64 -29.16 21.51
CA LEU A 300 7.97 -29.06 22.09
C LEU A 300 9.06 -29.69 21.21
N GLU A 301 8.75 -30.79 20.52
CA GLU A 301 9.70 -31.60 19.75
C GLU A 301 9.92 -31.05 18.32
N ASP A 302 8.86 -30.54 17.70
CA ASP A 302 8.86 -30.14 16.29
C ASP A 302 8.54 -28.67 16.08
N ILE A 303 7.39 -28.19 16.58
CA ILE A 303 6.85 -26.87 16.22
C ILE A 303 7.72 -25.73 16.76
N GLU A 304 7.99 -25.67 18.07
CA GLU A 304 8.84 -24.61 18.65
C GLU A 304 10.27 -24.63 18.07
N PRO A 305 10.93 -25.79 17.90
CA PRO A 305 12.20 -25.85 17.16
C PRO A 305 12.09 -25.42 15.69
N CYS A 306 11.03 -25.79 14.96
CA CYS A 306 10.84 -25.39 13.57
C CYS A 306 10.56 -23.88 13.43
N LEU A 307 9.93 -23.25 14.42
CA LEU A 307 9.72 -21.80 14.50
C LEU A 307 10.82 -21.02 15.24
N ARG A 308 11.99 -21.65 15.52
CA ARG A 308 13.18 -20.99 16.10
C ARG A 308 14.20 -20.62 15.01
N PHE A 309 14.10 -19.41 14.46
CA PHE A 309 14.90 -18.94 13.32
C PHE A 309 16.35 -18.50 13.64
N GLY A 310 16.91 -18.93 14.78
CA GLY A 310 18.28 -18.60 15.21
C GLY A 310 18.40 -17.33 16.06
N PRO A 311 19.62 -16.94 16.47
CA PRO A 311 19.87 -15.87 17.44
C PRO A 311 19.55 -14.46 16.89
N SER A 312 19.55 -14.30 15.57
CA SER A 312 19.24 -13.05 14.85
C SER A 312 17.75 -12.88 14.52
N SER A 313 16.88 -13.75 15.03
CA SER A 313 15.42 -13.66 14.83
C SER A 313 14.82 -12.44 15.51
N ARG A 314 14.08 -11.62 14.75
CA ARG A 314 13.22 -10.55 15.29
C ARG A 314 11.82 -11.03 15.68
N LEU A 315 11.49 -12.28 15.37
CA LEU A 315 10.17 -12.89 15.61
C LEU A 315 10.14 -13.64 16.95
N SER A 316 8.98 -13.59 17.62
CA SER A 316 8.71 -14.37 18.83
C SER A 316 8.03 -15.69 18.46
N THR A 317 8.71 -16.81 18.69
CA THR A 317 8.18 -18.17 18.47
C THR A 317 6.78 -18.36 19.09
N LYS A 318 6.54 -17.84 20.31
CA LYS A 318 5.23 -17.91 20.97
C LYS A 318 4.13 -17.19 20.18
N LYS A 319 4.37 -15.96 19.70
CA LYS A 319 3.41 -15.22 18.85
C LYS A 319 3.12 -15.98 17.55
N LEU A 320 4.13 -16.61 16.95
CA LEU A 320 3.97 -17.41 15.74
C LEU A 320 3.10 -18.66 15.99
N CYS A 321 3.39 -19.44 17.04
CA CYS A 321 2.57 -20.59 17.43
C CYS A 321 1.11 -20.20 17.65
N GLU A 322 0.88 -19.12 18.42
CA GLU A 322 -0.45 -18.59 18.73
C GLU A 322 -1.21 -18.20 17.45
N ALA A 323 -0.63 -17.37 16.59
CA ALA A 323 -1.27 -16.92 15.34
C ALA A 323 -1.50 -18.06 14.32
N ILE A 324 -0.58 -19.02 14.18
CA ILE A 324 -0.75 -20.17 13.27
C ILE A 324 -1.84 -21.10 13.82
N SER A 325 -1.89 -21.36 15.13
CA SER A 325 -2.96 -22.16 15.75
C SER A 325 -4.35 -21.56 15.50
N LEU A 326 -4.46 -20.23 15.50
CA LEU A 326 -5.65 -19.42 15.21
C LEU A 326 -5.92 -19.20 13.70
N ASN A 327 -5.09 -19.76 12.81
CA ASN A 327 -5.19 -19.59 11.36
C ASN A 327 -5.09 -18.13 10.85
N ALA A 328 -4.34 -17.28 11.57
CA ALA A 328 -4.13 -15.86 11.26
C ALA A 328 -2.81 -15.58 10.50
N CYS A 329 -2.00 -16.62 10.23
CA CYS A 329 -0.77 -16.50 9.45
C CYS A 329 -1.07 -16.54 7.94
N PHE A 330 -0.70 -15.47 7.23
CA PHE A 330 -0.77 -15.38 5.76
C PHE A 330 0.64 -15.28 5.18
N ILE A 331 0.91 -16.06 4.14
CA ILE A 331 2.20 -16.14 3.44
C ILE A 331 1.92 -16.04 1.95
N GLU A 332 2.61 -15.15 1.25
CA GLU A 332 2.44 -14.90 -0.19
C GLU A 332 3.76 -14.54 -0.86
N GLU A 333 3.80 -14.58 -2.19
CA GLU A 333 4.93 -14.09 -2.97
C GLU A 333 5.04 -12.57 -2.89
N CYS A 334 6.26 -12.05 -2.95
CA CYS A 334 6.51 -10.62 -2.96
C CYS A 334 6.13 -10.06 -4.35
N PRO A 335 5.24 -9.05 -4.44
CA PRO A 335 4.92 -8.44 -5.73
C PRO A 335 6.17 -7.92 -6.43
N GLN A 336 6.30 -8.26 -7.72
CA GLN A 336 7.49 -8.00 -8.55
C GLN A 336 7.86 -6.50 -8.67
N VAL A 337 6.94 -5.60 -8.28
CA VAL A 337 7.17 -4.17 -8.11
C VAL A 337 6.84 -3.78 -6.67
N CYS A 338 7.86 -3.55 -5.86
CA CYS A 338 7.72 -3.02 -4.51
C CYS A 338 8.56 -1.74 -4.38
N PRO A 339 7.95 -0.59 -4.03
CA PRO A 339 8.70 0.60 -3.62
C PRO A 339 9.62 0.29 -2.43
N GLN A 340 10.72 1.03 -2.30
CA GLN A 340 11.66 0.82 -1.21
C GLN A 340 11.03 1.08 0.17
N GLN A 341 11.54 0.36 1.18
CA GLN A 341 11.30 0.55 2.62
C GLN A 341 9.92 0.12 3.17
N PRO A 342 9.78 -1.11 3.68
CA PRO A 342 8.85 -1.39 4.78
C PRO A 342 9.40 -0.79 6.09
N ASP A 343 8.55 -0.10 6.85
CA ASP A 343 8.87 0.35 8.21
C ASP A 343 9.07 -0.84 9.19
N PRO A 344 9.84 -0.68 10.28
CA PRO A 344 10.15 -1.77 11.20
C PRO A 344 8.95 -2.17 12.06
N LEU A 345 8.43 -3.37 11.78
CA LEU A 345 7.28 -4.04 12.40
C LEU A 345 7.10 -3.88 13.92
N LYS A 346 5.84 -3.67 14.32
CA LYS A 346 5.35 -3.73 15.72
C LYS A 346 5.45 -5.12 16.35
N ILE A 347 5.74 -6.17 15.56
CA ILE A 347 5.92 -7.54 16.03
C ILE A 347 7.13 -7.68 16.98
N SER A 348 8.17 -6.84 16.82
CA SER A 348 9.45 -6.92 17.53
C SER A 348 9.33 -7.10 19.04
N ALA A 349 10.06 -8.09 19.59
CA ALA A 349 10.09 -8.38 21.01
C ALA A 349 11.21 -7.64 21.79
N LEU A 350 12.12 -6.91 21.11
CA LEU A 350 13.28 -6.26 21.73
C LEU A 350 13.24 -4.74 21.63
N LYS A 351 13.65 -4.07 22.72
CA LYS A 351 13.95 -2.64 22.77
C LYS A 351 15.31 -2.33 22.12
N THR A 352 15.46 -2.61 20.83
CA THR A 352 16.67 -2.24 20.06
C THR A 352 16.81 -0.72 19.94
N THR A 353 18.04 -0.25 19.91
CA THR A 353 18.39 1.18 19.89
C THR A 353 18.14 1.82 18.52
N LEU A 354 18.21 3.16 18.42
CA LEU A 354 17.88 3.91 17.20
C LEU A 354 18.73 3.50 15.98
N TRP A 355 20.00 3.12 16.18
CA TRP A 355 20.90 2.82 15.05
C TRP A 355 20.67 1.43 14.44
N GLU A 356 20.22 0.44 15.22
CA GLU A 356 19.86 -0.91 14.75
C GLU A 356 18.57 -0.97 13.90
N ARG A 357 17.91 0.18 13.72
CA ARG A 357 16.83 0.35 12.73
C ARG A 357 17.35 0.73 11.35
N ALA A 358 18.47 1.45 11.25
CA ALA A 358 19.03 1.87 9.96
C ALA A 358 19.70 0.72 9.18
N THR A 359 20.18 -0.32 9.87
CA THR A 359 20.79 -1.51 9.24
C THR A 359 19.78 -2.60 8.88
N ALA A 360 18.49 -2.44 9.21
CA ALA A 360 17.46 -3.46 9.01
C ALA A 360 16.85 -3.48 7.58
N ILE A 361 17.47 -2.79 6.62
CA ILE A 361 16.89 -2.46 5.31
C ILE A 361 17.16 -3.56 4.25
N SER A 362 18.05 -4.51 4.53
CA SER A 362 18.36 -5.66 3.66
C SER A 362 18.48 -6.95 4.48
N GLY A 363 17.72 -7.99 4.10
CA GLY A 363 17.77 -9.31 4.73
C GLY A 363 16.44 -9.88 5.23
N CYS A 364 16.41 -11.21 5.36
CA CYS A 364 15.25 -11.99 5.80
C CYS A 364 14.86 -11.63 7.24
N GLN A 365 13.65 -11.13 7.47
CA GLN A 365 13.21 -10.65 8.78
C GLN A 365 12.99 -11.77 9.81
N ALA A 366 12.80 -13.02 9.35
CA ALA A 366 12.64 -14.18 10.21
C ALA A 366 13.96 -14.63 10.83
N CYS A 367 15.01 -14.90 10.03
CA CYS A 367 16.29 -15.41 10.53
C CYS A 367 17.41 -14.35 10.62
N GLY A 368 17.19 -13.13 10.13
CA GLY A 368 18.18 -12.05 10.11
C GLY A 368 19.36 -12.26 9.15
N ARG A 369 19.27 -13.22 8.21
CA ARG A 369 20.29 -13.39 7.16
C ARG A 369 20.15 -12.26 6.14
N ASN A 370 21.19 -11.47 5.94
CA ASN A 370 21.24 -10.53 4.83
C ASN A 370 21.37 -11.30 3.50
N THR A 371 20.63 -10.84 2.48
CA THR A 371 20.69 -11.33 1.11
C THR A 371 20.82 -10.12 0.19
N GLU A 372 21.79 -10.15 -0.73
CA GLU A 372 21.94 -9.10 -1.76
C GLU A 372 20.81 -9.17 -2.80
N THR A 373 20.11 -10.31 -2.86
CA THR A 373 18.91 -10.52 -3.68
C THR A 373 17.63 -10.11 -2.95
N VAL A 374 16.65 -9.67 -3.75
CA VAL A 374 15.27 -9.42 -3.30
C VAL A 374 14.67 -10.71 -2.72
N LEU A 375 13.95 -10.58 -1.62
CA LEU A 375 13.29 -11.70 -0.94
C LEU A 375 11.99 -12.08 -1.66
N PRO A 376 11.82 -13.35 -2.10
CA PRO A 376 10.69 -13.75 -2.95
C PRO A 376 9.36 -13.91 -2.20
N TYR A 377 9.36 -13.95 -0.86
CA TYR A 377 8.15 -14.18 -0.07
C TYR A 377 7.98 -13.12 1.02
N ARG A 378 6.73 -12.89 1.41
CA ARG A 378 6.35 -12.09 2.59
C ARG A 378 5.27 -12.77 3.41
N PHE A 379 5.22 -12.51 4.70
CA PHE A 379 4.19 -13.03 5.59
C PHE A 379 3.68 -11.98 6.59
N ARG A 380 2.50 -12.23 7.18
CA ARG A 380 1.95 -11.49 8.32
C ARG A 380 1.14 -12.41 9.22
N ILE A 381 1.02 -12.07 10.51
CA ILE A 381 0.33 -12.87 11.52
C ILE A 381 -0.91 -12.20 12.13
N SER A 382 -1.21 -10.99 11.66
CA SER A 382 -2.38 -10.19 12.01
C SER A 382 -2.69 -9.27 10.83
N VAL A 383 -3.95 -8.83 10.72
CA VAL A 383 -4.34 -7.80 9.74
C VAL A 383 -3.82 -6.41 10.16
N MET A 384 -3.46 -6.24 11.43
CA MET A 384 -2.89 -5.01 12.01
C MET A 384 -1.35 -4.97 12.02
N ASP A 385 -0.70 -6.08 11.67
CA ASP A 385 0.76 -6.15 11.49
C ASP A 385 1.10 -5.88 10.02
N ASP A 386 2.20 -5.17 9.80
CA ASP A 386 2.72 -4.88 8.47
C ASP A 386 3.37 -6.14 7.84
N TRP A 387 3.75 -6.11 6.57
CA TRP A 387 4.31 -7.30 5.88
C TRP A 387 5.79 -7.54 6.19
N ALA A 388 6.13 -8.78 6.54
CA ALA A 388 7.48 -9.23 6.87
C ALA A 388 8.11 -10.03 5.71
N CYS A 389 9.15 -9.49 5.06
CA CYS A 389 9.83 -10.18 3.96
C CYS A 389 10.76 -11.30 4.47
N ILE A 390 10.75 -12.46 3.81
CA ILE A 390 11.46 -13.68 4.24
C ILE A 390 12.11 -14.45 3.09
N ASP A 391 13.17 -15.20 3.41
CA ASP A 391 13.81 -16.12 2.48
C ASP A 391 13.02 -17.43 2.32
N LYS A 392 13.33 -18.19 1.25
CA LYS A 392 12.67 -19.48 0.94
C LYS A 392 12.68 -20.44 2.13
N PHE A 393 13.82 -20.61 2.79
CA PHE A 393 13.96 -21.57 3.91
C PHE A 393 13.07 -21.19 5.11
N CYS A 394 12.90 -19.90 5.37
CA CYS A 394 12.01 -19.43 6.42
C CYS A 394 10.53 -19.57 6.02
N ARG A 395 10.19 -19.34 4.74
CA ARG A 395 8.87 -19.64 4.18
C ARG A 395 8.55 -21.13 4.32
N ASP A 396 9.46 -22.02 3.93
CA ASP A 396 9.23 -23.47 3.95
C ASP A 396 9.03 -23.99 5.39
N ARG A 397 9.78 -23.46 6.37
CA ARG A 397 9.58 -23.76 7.81
C ARG A 397 8.25 -23.25 8.36
N LEU A 398 7.80 -22.05 7.95
CA LEU A 398 6.48 -21.54 8.34
C LEU A 398 5.36 -22.40 7.73
N VAL A 399 5.49 -22.79 6.46
CA VAL A 399 4.50 -23.57 5.72
C VAL A 399 4.34 -24.98 6.29
N ALA A 400 5.43 -25.72 6.54
CA ALA A 400 5.36 -27.06 7.15
C ALA A 400 4.63 -27.07 8.51
N VAL A 401 4.78 -26.00 9.30
CA VAL A 401 4.05 -25.83 10.56
C VAL A 401 2.57 -25.49 10.31
N CYS A 402 2.27 -24.62 9.33
CA CYS A 402 0.88 -24.30 8.96
C CYS A 402 0.13 -25.53 8.44
N GLU A 403 0.78 -26.37 7.62
CA GLU A 403 0.26 -27.64 7.11
C GLU A 403 -0.08 -28.61 8.25
N PHE A 404 0.81 -28.77 9.24
CA PHE A 404 0.54 -29.59 10.42
C PHE A 404 -0.66 -29.07 11.24
N TYR A 405 -0.75 -27.76 11.50
CA TYR A 405 -1.91 -27.19 12.19
C TYR A 405 -3.21 -27.30 11.38
N LEU A 406 -3.14 -27.25 10.05
CA LEU A 406 -4.28 -27.43 9.16
C LEU A 406 -4.78 -28.89 9.20
N PHE A 407 -3.88 -29.87 9.07
CA PHE A 407 -4.21 -31.29 9.24
C PHE A 407 -4.86 -31.57 10.60
N VAL A 408 -4.23 -31.12 11.69
CA VAL A 408 -4.75 -31.28 13.06
C VAL A 408 -6.14 -30.66 13.22
N ARG A 409 -6.39 -29.49 12.60
CA ARG A 409 -7.70 -28.84 12.61
C ARG A 409 -8.74 -29.63 11.82
N ASN A 410 -8.38 -30.13 10.64
CA ASN A 410 -9.26 -30.90 9.76
C ASN A 410 -9.65 -32.25 10.39
N THR A 411 -8.68 -32.95 10.99
CA THR A 411 -8.91 -34.20 11.74
C THR A 411 -9.88 -33.98 12.89
N ARG A 412 -9.71 -32.91 13.69
CA ARG A 412 -10.65 -32.55 14.78
C ARG A 412 -12.00 -31.98 14.32
N GLN A 413 -12.16 -31.70 13.03
CA GLN A 413 -13.43 -31.33 12.38
C GLN A 413 -14.06 -32.51 11.61
N GLY A 414 -13.43 -33.68 11.61
CA GLY A 414 -13.95 -34.90 10.99
C GLY A 414 -13.73 -35.02 9.48
N TYR A 415 -13.09 -34.06 8.78
CA TYR A 415 -13.02 -34.07 7.30
C TYR A 415 -12.33 -35.30 6.67
N TYR A 416 -11.72 -36.17 7.47
CA TYR A 416 -11.10 -37.42 7.03
C TYR A 416 -11.87 -38.69 7.46
N HIS A 417 -13.20 -38.65 7.60
CA HIS A 417 -14.06 -39.80 7.96
C HIS A 417 -13.77 -41.11 7.18
N SER A 418 -13.21 -41.02 5.96
CA SER A 418 -12.92 -42.16 5.08
C SER A 418 -11.50 -42.76 5.23
N ARG A 419 -10.69 -42.33 6.19
CA ARG A 419 -9.33 -42.85 6.44
C ARG A 419 -9.24 -43.55 7.80
N THR A 420 -8.40 -44.59 7.91
CA THR A 420 -8.22 -45.27 9.20
C THR A 420 -7.41 -44.41 10.18
N LEU A 421 -7.53 -44.70 11.47
CA LEU A 421 -6.71 -44.06 12.51
C LEU A 421 -5.21 -44.23 12.24
N SER A 422 -4.80 -45.39 11.70
CA SER A 422 -3.41 -45.67 11.32
C SER A 422 -2.94 -44.82 10.15
N ASP A 423 -3.78 -44.59 9.13
CA ASP A 423 -3.45 -43.71 8.01
C ASP A 423 -3.28 -42.25 8.46
N LEU A 424 -4.18 -41.79 9.34
CA LEU A 424 -4.12 -40.45 9.93
C LEU A 424 -2.90 -40.29 10.85
N TYR A 425 -2.53 -41.33 11.60
CA TYR A 425 -1.30 -41.33 12.38
C TYR A 425 -0.07 -41.23 11.47
N ASN A 426 -0.01 -42.03 10.39
CA ASN A 426 1.07 -42.00 9.41
C ASN A 426 1.19 -40.63 8.72
N GLU A 427 0.08 -40.01 8.31
CA GLU A 427 0.04 -38.63 7.78
C GLU A 427 0.60 -37.63 8.80
N SER A 428 0.23 -37.76 10.08
CA SER A 428 0.78 -36.91 11.15
C SER A 428 2.30 -37.07 11.31
N VAL A 429 2.84 -38.29 11.13
CA VAL A 429 4.28 -38.55 11.15
C VAL A 429 4.98 -37.93 9.95
N GLN A 430 4.40 -37.99 8.74
CA GLN A 430 4.96 -37.31 7.56
C GLN A 430 5.03 -35.79 7.73
N LEU A 431 4.00 -35.19 8.32
CA LEU A 431 3.97 -33.75 8.58
C LEU A 431 4.97 -33.32 9.68
N ARG A 432 5.13 -34.12 10.74
CA ARG A 432 6.21 -33.94 11.73
C ARG A 432 7.61 -34.06 11.08
N LEU A 433 7.79 -35.02 10.19
CA LEU A 433 9.02 -35.21 9.42
C LEU A 433 9.29 -34.06 8.43
N SER A 434 8.25 -33.45 7.84
CA SER A 434 8.37 -32.22 7.04
C SER A 434 8.88 -31.03 7.86
N MET A 435 8.34 -30.84 9.08
CA MET A 435 8.85 -29.85 10.04
C MET A 435 10.31 -30.12 10.45
N PHE A 436 10.72 -31.39 10.55
CA PHE A 436 12.11 -31.78 10.79
C PHE A 436 13.04 -31.41 9.62
N TYR A 437 12.72 -31.79 8.39
CA TYR A 437 13.58 -31.53 7.22
C TYR A 437 13.73 -30.02 6.94
N THR A 438 12.62 -29.27 6.97
CA THR A 438 12.66 -27.81 6.78
C THR A 438 13.44 -27.10 7.88
N ARG A 439 13.38 -27.58 9.14
CA ARG A 439 14.21 -27.12 10.26
C ARG A 439 15.71 -27.35 10.00
N MET A 440 16.07 -28.45 9.34
CA MET A 440 17.45 -28.76 8.93
C MET A 440 17.91 -28.02 7.66
N GLY A 441 17.02 -27.29 6.99
CA GLY A 441 17.33 -26.50 5.78
C GLY A 441 17.34 -27.31 4.48
N THR A 442 16.99 -28.60 4.53
CA THR A 442 16.73 -29.43 3.35
C THR A 442 15.28 -29.28 2.92
N PRO A 443 14.94 -29.34 1.62
CA PRO A 443 13.56 -29.60 1.22
C PRO A 443 13.11 -30.92 1.87
N SER A 444 11.85 -31.00 2.30
CA SER A 444 11.24 -32.29 2.59
C SER A 444 11.26 -33.15 1.33
N PRO A 445 11.44 -34.49 1.44
CA PRO A 445 11.10 -35.36 0.33
C PRO A 445 9.63 -35.12 -0.02
N PRO A 446 9.23 -35.21 -1.31
CA PRO A 446 7.82 -35.12 -1.66
C PRO A 446 7.06 -36.18 -0.86
N VAL A 447 5.96 -35.80 -0.21
CA VAL A 447 5.10 -36.76 0.48
C VAL A 447 4.62 -37.75 -0.56
N THR A 448 5.18 -38.96 -0.54
CA THR A 448 4.78 -40.04 -1.42
C THR A 448 3.38 -40.48 -1.00
N ALA A 449 2.37 -39.87 -1.62
CA ALA A 449 0.99 -40.24 -1.41
C ALA A 449 0.84 -41.73 -1.70
N THR A 450 0.63 -42.52 -0.65
CA THR A 450 0.08 -43.87 -0.75
C THR A 450 -1.22 -43.75 -1.54
N ALA A 451 -1.29 -44.44 -2.67
CA ALA A 451 -1.98 -43.95 -3.86
C ALA A 451 -3.53 -43.86 -3.72
N THR A 452 -4.00 -42.73 -3.18
CA THR A 452 -5.40 -42.27 -3.22
C THR A 452 -5.51 -40.79 -3.61
N ALA A 453 -4.50 -40.26 -4.31
CA ALA A 453 -4.61 -39.01 -5.06
C ALA A 453 -5.29 -39.27 -6.42
N THR A 454 -6.52 -39.79 -6.39
CA THR A 454 -7.40 -39.76 -7.56
C THR A 454 -7.65 -38.30 -7.88
N ALA A 455 -7.21 -37.83 -9.04
CA ALA A 455 -7.50 -36.48 -9.47
C ALA A 455 -9.01 -36.33 -9.68
N ILE A 456 -9.68 -35.54 -8.83
CA ILE A 456 -11.05 -35.07 -9.08
C ILE A 456 -10.98 -33.92 -10.10
N THR A 457 -10.45 -34.23 -11.28
CA THR A 457 -10.96 -33.68 -12.53
C THR A 457 -12.34 -34.29 -12.75
N ALA A 458 -13.38 -33.49 -12.57
CA ALA A 458 -14.76 -33.94 -12.68
C ALA A 458 -15.15 -34.18 -14.15
N THR A 459 -15.10 -35.44 -14.58
CA THR A 459 -15.85 -35.96 -15.74
C THR A 459 -16.53 -37.25 -15.30
N ALA A 460 -17.85 -37.30 -15.37
CA ALA A 460 -18.63 -38.43 -14.89
C ALA A 460 -18.53 -39.63 -15.85
N ASP A 461 -18.32 -40.82 -15.29
CA ASP A 461 -19.23 -41.96 -15.54
C ASP A 461 -19.03 -43.03 -14.45
N ALA A 462 -20.11 -43.48 -13.79
CA ALA A 462 -20.03 -44.50 -12.73
C ALA A 462 -21.40 -45.12 -12.37
N THR A 463 -21.57 -46.41 -12.66
CA THR A 463 -22.49 -47.36 -11.98
C THR A 463 -21.93 -48.79 -12.15
N PRO A 464 -22.36 -49.81 -11.36
CA PRO A 464 -22.18 -49.85 -9.91
C PRO A 464 -21.65 -51.24 -9.44
N ILE A 465 -21.43 -51.42 -8.13
CA ILE A 465 -21.53 -52.72 -7.42
C ILE A 465 -21.70 -52.45 -5.91
N SER A 466 -22.39 -53.36 -5.20
CA SER A 466 -23.05 -53.10 -3.91
C SER A 466 -22.79 -54.17 -2.84
N THR A 467 -22.73 -53.74 -1.57
CA THR A 467 -23.07 -54.47 -0.31
C THR A 467 -23.16 -53.38 0.79
N GLU A 468 -24.27 -53.08 1.47
CA GLU A 468 -25.17 -53.88 2.33
C GLU A 468 -24.61 -54.26 3.71
N GLU A 469 -25.25 -53.78 4.79
CA GLU A 469 -25.57 -54.49 6.06
C GLU A 469 -26.49 -53.63 6.99
N GLU A 470 -27.18 -54.26 7.96
CA GLU A 470 -28.22 -53.71 8.88
C GLU A 470 -27.78 -53.73 10.38
N GLU A 471 -28.47 -53.22 11.41
CA GLU A 471 -29.83 -52.66 11.61
C GLU A 471 -29.71 -51.28 12.37
N THR A 472 -30.48 -50.75 13.35
CA THR A 472 -31.50 -51.24 14.31
C THR A 472 -32.68 -50.25 14.52
N LEU A 473 -33.87 -50.79 14.82
CA LEU A 473 -35.11 -50.09 15.21
C LEU A 473 -35.07 -49.25 16.52
N THR A 474 -35.93 -48.23 16.61
CA THR A 474 -36.96 -48.14 17.70
C THR A 474 -38.02 -47.05 17.43
N ASP A 475 -39.30 -47.41 17.58
CA ASP A 475 -40.45 -46.50 17.45
C ASP A 475 -40.80 -45.77 18.75
N THR A 476 -41.48 -44.62 18.64
CA THR A 476 -42.54 -44.21 19.59
C THR A 476 -43.43 -43.12 18.98
N GLU A 477 -44.71 -43.43 18.75
CA GLU A 477 -45.73 -42.40 18.49
C GLU A 477 -46.21 -41.76 19.80
N THR A 478 -46.47 -40.45 19.78
CA THR A 478 -47.49 -39.85 20.66
C THR A 478 -48.13 -38.63 20.00
N VAL A 479 -49.46 -38.63 19.86
CA VAL A 479 -50.25 -37.52 19.31
C VAL A 479 -51.18 -36.95 20.38
N LEU A 480 -51.08 -35.64 20.66
CA LEU A 480 -52.24 -34.76 20.91
C LEU A 480 -51.86 -33.27 21.06
N SER A 481 -52.82 -32.42 20.69
CA SER A 481 -52.83 -30.95 20.74
C SER A 481 -52.66 -30.39 22.18
N SER A 482 -52.45 -29.10 22.45
CA SER A 482 -53.02 -27.90 21.80
C SER A 482 -52.34 -26.57 22.18
N ASP A 483 -52.71 -25.51 21.47
CA ASP A 483 -52.46 -24.06 21.66
C ASP A 483 -51.85 -23.53 22.96
N SER A 484 -50.84 -22.66 22.82
CA SER A 484 -50.82 -21.38 23.54
C SER A 484 -49.98 -20.33 22.80
N SER A 485 -50.52 -19.12 22.66
CA SER A 485 -49.91 -17.99 21.95
C SER A 485 -49.00 -17.14 22.85
N ILE A 486 -47.83 -16.74 22.35
CA ILE A 486 -47.04 -15.60 22.87
C ILE A 486 -46.37 -14.86 21.70
N SER A 487 -46.25 -13.54 21.81
CA SER A 487 -45.76 -12.63 20.77
C SER A 487 -44.24 -12.55 20.68
N SER A 488 -43.71 -12.57 19.47
CA SER A 488 -42.35 -12.10 19.13
C SER A 488 -42.44 -10.83 18.29
N ASN A 489 -41.79 -9.74 18.72
CA ASN A 489 -41.59 -8.56 17.88
C ASN A 489 -40.46 -8.85 16.86
N GLU A 490 -40.62 -8.37 15.62
CA GLU A 490 -39.60 -8.40 14.59
C GLU A 490 -38.70 -7.17 14.70
N ASP A 491 -37.37 -7.35 14.81
CA ASP A 491 -36.37 -6.28 14.62
C ASP A 491 -34.95 -6.89 14.50
N ASP A 492 -34.77 -7.88 13.63
CA ASP A 492 -33.51 -8.62 13.47
C ASP A 492 -32.60 -7.99 12.39
N ALA A 493 -31.45 -7.44 12.82
CA ALA A 493 -30.57 -6.66 11.96
C ALA A 493 -29.63 -7.54 11.10
N TYR A 494 -29.78 -7.44 9.78
CA TYR A 494 -29.04 -8.19 8.78
C TYR A 494 -27.50 -8.00 8.86
N PHE A 495 -26.79 -9.03 9.34
CA PHE A 495 -25.32 -9.14 9.30
C PHE A 495 -24.88 -10.12 8.19
N PRO A 496 -24.17 -9.66 7.14
CA PRO A 496 -23.65 -10.55 6.10
C PRO A 496 -22.59 -11.53 6.63
N ARG A 497 -22.86 -12.83 6.52
CA ARG A 497 -21.82 -13.87 6.65
C ARG A 497 -21.12 -14.05 5.30
N HIS A 498 -19.85 -13.65 5.21
CA HIS A 498 -19.02 -14.06 4.07
C HIS A 498 -18.58 -15.53 4.21
N PRO A 499 -18.50 -16.29 3.10
CA PRO A 499 -18.01 -17.68 3.11
C PRO A 499 -16.50 -17.75 3.44
N GLY A 500 -16.05 -18.94 3.82
CA GLY A 500 -14.73 -19.13 4.44
C GLY A 500 -13.53 -18.97 3.49
N ASN A 501 -12.47 -18.30 3.97
CA ASN A 501 -11.20 -18.20 3.26
C ASN A 501 -10.46 -19.56 3.23
N SER A 502 -10.41 -20.18 2.06
CA SER A 502 -9.37 -21.15 1.72
C SER A 502 -8.01 -20.46 1.56
N VAL A 503 -6.93 -21.15 1.96
CA VAL A 503 -5.55 -20.67 1.71
C VAL A 503 -5.17 -21.06 0.28
N TRP A 504 -5.08 -20.06 -0.60
CA TRP A 504 -4.67 -20.26 -1.99
C TRP A 504 -3.13 -20.27 -2.10
N VAL A 505 -2.56 -21.37 -2.59
CA VAL A 505 -1.15 -21.47 -3.00
C VAL A 505 -1.11 -21.66 -4.50
N GLN A 506 -0.79 -20.60 -5.24
CA GLN A 506 -0.82 -20.59 -6.71
C GLN A 506 0.46 -21.20 -7.29
N HIS A 507 0.50 -22.54 -7.38
CA HIS A 507 1.61 -23.26 -8.00
C HIS A 507 1.69 -22.99 -9.52
N SER A 508 2.55 -22.06 -9.91
CA SER A 508 2.96 -21.88 -11.31
C SER A 508 4.06 -22.89 -11.66
N PHE A 509 3.77 -23.84 -12.54
CA PHE A 509 4.76 -24.77 -13.08
C PHE A 509 5.45 -24.18 -14.33
N LEU A 510 6.75 -24.48 -14.46
CA LEU A 510 7.60 -24.32 -15.64
C LEU A 510 8.40 -25.62 -15.84
#